data_AF-A0A2H4SJB4-F1
#
_entry.id   AF-A0A2H4SJB4-F1
#
_cell.length_a   1.000
_cell.length_b   1.000
_cell.length_c   1.000
_cell.angle_alpha   90.00
_cell.angle_beta   90.00
_cell.angle_gamma   90.00
#
_symmetry.space_group_name_H-M   'P 1'
#
loop_
_entity.id
_entity.type
_entity.pdbx_description
1 polymer ?
#
loop_
_entity_poly.entity_id
_entity_poly.type
_entity_poly.pdbx_seq_one_letter_code
_entity_poly.pdbx_strand_id
1 'polypeptide(L)'
;MAEIYDPTLSLPRILCLHGGGTNASIFKIQCRKIAEDLKDEYRLVYVDAPFPSEPGPDVLEVFSRSGPFKRWLRFGPSHPDITPHEAVARLDQAIEATVADDDERSGCDAWTALLGFSQGAKMCASLLYRQQNRVAEATDRLPRFCFGVLLAGREPPISLEPERMANESLPSAADFSSMREKEPRDSHILTIPTIHMHGLGDPGLDEHRKLYHEYCDPETRSLLIWDAGHRLPVKPDDVAPLVREIRRVAQETSVTKE
;
A
#
# COMPACT_ATOMS: atom_id res chain seq x y z
N MET A 1 -31.77 -7.54 14.32
CA MET A 1 -31.40 -6.75 13.12
C MET A 1 -31.03 -7.75 12.05
N ALA A 2 -31.59 -7.68 10.85
CA ALA A 2 -31.22 -8.61 9.79
C ALA A 2 -29.73 -8.38 9.47
N GLU A 3 -28.90 -9.41 9.67
CA GLU A 3 -27.52 -9.39 9.19
C GLU A 3 -27.58 -9.14 7.69
N ILE A 4 -27.01 -8.01 7.26
CA ILE A 4 -26.88 -7.69 5.85
C ILE A 4 -25.89 -8.71 5.29
N TYR A 5 -26.39 -9.65 4.50
CA TYR A 5 -25.58 -10.64 3.80
C TYR A 5 -24.60 -9.90 2.87
N ASP A 6 -23.31 -9.98 3.20
CA ASP A 6 -22.23 -9.53 2.33
C ASP A 6 -21.66 -10.77 1.60
N PRO A 7 -21.96 -10.97 0.31
CA PRO A 7 -21.52 -12.14 -0.45
C PRO A 7 -20.00 -12.22 -0.62
N THR A 8 -19.27 -11.14 -0.30
CA THR A 8 -17.83 -11.07 -0.48
C THR A 8 -17.05 -11.59 0.74
N LEU A 9 -17.71 -11.92 1.85
CA LEU A 9 -17.05 -12.39 3.08
C LEU A 9 -16.31 -13.72 2.92
N SER A 10 -16.65 -14.54 1.94
CA SER A 10 -15.95 -15.79 1.64
C SER A 10 -14.79 -15.62 0.64
N LEU A 11 -14.51 -14.41 0.17
CA LEU A 11 -13.46 -14.15 -0.82
C LEU A 11 -12.12 -13.81 -0.16
N PRO A 12 -10.99 -14.14 -0.82
CA PRO A 12 -9.68 -13.65 -0.42
C PRO A 12 -9.63 -12.12 -0.38
N ARG A 13 -8.80 -11.56 0.53
CA ARG A 13 -8.74 -10.11 0.75
C ARG A 13 -7.53 -9.44 0.12
N ILE A 14 -7.75 -8.21 -0.36
CA ILE A 14 -6.70 -7.25 -0.71
C ILE A 14 -6.73 -6.11 0.30
N LEU A 15 -5.64 -5.91 1.04
CA LEU A 15 -5.54 -4.84 2.04
C LEU A 15 -5.12 -3.53 1.37
N CYS A 16 -5.90 -2.48 1.58
CA CYS A 16 -5.85 -1.22 0.85
C CYS A 16 -5.35 -0.07 1.74
N LEU A 17 -4.23 0.56 1.35
CA LEU A 17 -3.60 1.68 2.06
C LEU A 17 -3.75 2.98 1.27
N HIS A 18 -4.45 3.94 1.84
CA HIS A 18 -4.76 5.22 1.20
C HIS A 18 -3.56 6.18 1.09
N GLY A 19 -3.64 7.22 0.27
CA GLY A 19 -2.61 8.26 0.17
C GLY A 19 -2.51 9.16 1.43
N GLY A 20 -1.46 9.96 1.55
CA GLY A 20 -1.38 10.95 2.63
C GLY A 20 -2.45 12.03 2.50
N GLY A 21 -3.06 12.46 3.61
CA GLY A 21 -4.09 13.50 3.62
C GLY A 21 -5.46 13.05 3.13
N THR A 22 -5.73 11.73 3.15
CA THR A 22 -7.04 11.14 2.90
C THR A 22 -7.37 10.12 4.01
N ASN A 23 -8.34 9.23 3.83
CA ASN A 23 -8.71 8.19 4.79
C ASN A 23 -9.29 6.96 4.09
N ALA A 24 -9.56 5.90 4.84
CA ALA A 24 -10.10 4.64 4.33
C ALA A 24 -11.43 4.81 3.57
N SER A 25 -12.31 5.68 4.07
CA SER A 25 -13.63 5.91 3.46
C SER A 25 -13.52 6.59 2.09
N ILE A 26 -12.66 7.61 1.96
CA ILE A 26 -12.39 8.27 0.68
C ILE A 26 -11.71 7.28 -0.28
N PHE A 27 -10.74 6.51 0.19
CA PHE A 27 -10.02 5.55 -0.66
C PHE A 27 -10.94 4.45 -1.17
N LYS A 28 -11.90 3.98 -0.36
CA LYS A 28 -12.97 3.07 -0.80
C LYS A 28 -13.80 3.65 -1.96
N ILE A 29 -14.13 4.94 -1.91
CA ILE A 29 -14.83 5.62 -3.01
C ILE A 29 -13.94 5.69 -4.25
N GLN A 30 -12.68 6.07 -4.09
CA GLN A 30 -11.72 6.18 -5.20
C GLN A 30 -11.44 4.82 -5.86
N CYS A 31 -11.46 3.73 -5.09
CA CYS A 31 -11.28 2.36 -5.57
C CYS A 31 -12.59 1.68 -6.02
N ARG A 32 -13.72 2.38 -6.04
CA ARG A 32 -15.05 1.77 -6.29
C ARG A 32 -15.08 0.92 -7.56
N LYS A 33 -14.48 1.41 -8.66
CA LYS A 33 -14.47 0.68 -9.93
C LYS A 33 -13.57 -0.55 -9.89
N ILE A 34 -12.41 -0.45 -9.24
CA ILE A 34 -11.51 -1.60 -9.00
C ILE A 34 -12.23 -2.67 -8.18
N ALA A 35 -12.90 -2.26 -7.09
CA ALA A 35 -13.67 -3.18 -6.24
C ALA A 35 -14.84 -3.83 -7.01
N GLU A 36 -15.55 -3.08 -7.86
CA GLU A 36 -16.62 -3.61 -8.70
C GLU A 36 -16.11 -4.67 -9.68
N ASP A 37 -14.97 -4.42 -10.33
CA ASP A 37 -14.41 -5.31 -11.35
C ASP A 37 -13.75 -6.56 -10.76
N LEU A 38 -13.43 -6.57 -9.46
CA LEU A 38 -12.85 -7.70 -8.73
C LEU A 38 -13.85 -8.39 -7.76
N LYS A 39 -15.10 -7.94 -7.68
CA LYS A 39 -16.06 -8.31 -6.63
C LYS A 39 -16.38 -9.80 -6.50
N ASP A 40 -16.15 -10.57 -7.56
CA ASP A 40 -16.42 -12.01 -7.61
C ASP A 40 -15.16 -12.85 -7.27
N GLU A 41 -14.01 -12.20 -7.11
CA GLU A 41 -12.70 -12.82 -6.90
C GLU A 41 -12.03 -12.36 -5.59
N TYR A 42 -12.17 -11.08 -5.24
CA TYR A 42 -11.52 -10.46 -4.09
C TYR A 42 -12.42 -9.49 -3.36
N ARG A 43 -12.17 -9.37 -2.06
CA ARG A 43 -12.72 -8.30 -1.22
C ARG A 43 -11.64 -7.29 -0.87
N LEU A 44 -11.91 -6.00 -1.08
CA LEU A 44 -10.99 -4.93 -0.70
C LEU A 44 -11.30 -4.46 0.72
N VAL A 45 -10.27 -4.42 1.58
CA VAL A 45 -10.36 -4.00 2.98
C VAL A 45 -9.47 -2.78 3.18
N TYR A 46 -10.00 -1.70 3.74
CA TYR A 46 -9.35 -0.39 3.76
C TYR A 46 -8.89 -0.01 5.16
N VAL A 47 -7.60 0.31 5.30
CA VAL A 47 -7.00 0.69 6.58
C VAL A 47 -6.96 2.21 6.71
N ASP A 48 -7.33 2.73 7.88
CA ASP A 48 -7.08 4.13 8.23
C ASP A 48 -5.66 4.29 8.80
N ALA A 49 -4.89 5.21 8.23
CA ALA A 49 -3.55 5.50 8.72
C ALA A 49 -3.60 6.10 10.15
N PRO A 50 -2.59 5.84 11.00
CA PRO A 50 -2.69 6.14 12.44
C PRO A 50 -2.54 7.63 12.78
N PHE A 51 -1.94 8.43 11.90
CA PHE A 51 -1.60 9.81 12.22
C PHE A 51 -2.58 10.81 11.60
N PRO A 52 -3.06 11.82 12.35
CA PRO A 52 -3.81 12.93 11.79
C PRO A 52 -3.01 13.70 10.73
N SER A 53 -3.73 14.22 9.75
CA SER A 53 -3.18 14.96 8.64
C SER A 53 -4.09 16.12 8.24
N GLU A 54 -3.49 17.14 7.64
CA GLU A 54 -4.16 18.06 6.74
C GLU A 54 -4.66 17.29 5.50
N PRO A 55 -5.72 17.78 4.81
CA PRO A 55 -6.16 17.19 3.55
C PRO A 55 -5.05 17.23 2.49
N GLY A 56 -4.98 16.19 1.66
CA GLY A 56 -4.07 16.15 0.52
C GLY A 56 -4.46 17.17 -0.56
N PRO A 57 -3.57 17.42 -1.54
CA PRO A 57 -3.90 18.25 -2.70
C PRO A 57 -5.18 17.76 -3.38
N ASP A 58 -6.04 18.69 -3.77
CA ASP A 58 -7.30 18.46 -4.50
C ASP A 58 -8.37 17.62 -3.76
N VAL A 59 -8.07 17.07 -2.57
CA VAL A 59 -9.03 16.29 -1.76
C VAL A 59 -10.22 17.16 -1.36
N LEU A 60 -9.99 18.43 -1.01
CA LEU A 60 -11.04 19.32 -0.54
C LEU A 60 -12.08 19.67 -1.61
N GLU A 61 -11.75 19.58 -2.90
CA GLU A 61 -12.69 19.91 -3.97
C GLU A 61 -13.90 18.96 -3.99
N VAL A 62 -13.67 17.69 -3.67
CA VAL A 62 -14.70 16.63 -3.71
C VAL A 62 -15.06 16.12 -2.31
N PHE A 63 -14.10 16.13 -1.37
CA PHE A 63 -14.19 15.46 -0.06
C PHE A 63 -13.99 16.42 1.12
N SER A 64 -14.30 17.70 0.97
CA SER A 64 -14.16 18.72 2.04
C SER A 64 -14.81 18.35 3.37
N ARG A 65 -15.88 17.56 3.34
CA ARG A 65 -16.65 17.13 4.53
C ARG A 65 -16.34 15.70 4.98
N SER A 66 -15.36 15.04 4.36
CA SER A 66 -15.06 13.63 4.59
C SER A 66 -13.85 13.43 5.52
N GLY A 67 -13.46 14.45 6.29
CA GLY A 67 -12.46 14.30 7.35
C GLY A 67 -12.97 13.41 8.51
N PRO A 68 -12.10 13.07 9.48
CA PRO A 68 -10.71 13.51 9.61
C PRO A 68 -9.78 12.89 8.55
N PHE A 69 -8.76 13.64 8.14
CA PHE A 69 -7.75 13.15 7.20
C PHE A 69 -6.57 12.57 7.96
N LYS A 70 -5.90 11.59 7.33
CA LYS A 70 -4.89 10.74 7.94
C LYS A 70 -3.66 10.61 7.05
N ARG A 71 -2.54 10.22 7.65
CA ARG A 71 -1.26 9.97 6.99
C ARG A 71 -0.52 8.81 7.65
N TRP A 72 0.34 8.15 6.88
CA TRP A 72 1.22 7.07 7.31
C TRP A 72 2.57 7.58 7.79
N LEU A 73 3.13 8.57 7.10
CA LEU A 73 4.44 9.15 7.39
C LEU A 73 4.29 10.67 7.52
N ARG A 74 5.29 11.32 8.11
CA ARG A 74 5.35 12.78 8.17
C ARG A 74 5.64 13.34 6.78
N PHE A 75 5.15 14.53 6.44
CA PHE A 75 5.52 15.21 5.18
C PHE A 75 6.06 16.63 5.39
N GLY A 76 6.04 17.13 6.61
CA GLY A 76 6.60 18.44 6.92
C GLY A 76 6.85 18.64 8.42
N PRO A 77 7.56 19.72 8.78
CA PRO A 77 7.95 20.01 10.15
C PRO A 77 6.78 20.36 11.07
N SER A 78 5.60 20.68 10.53
CA SER A 78 4.38 20.89 11.33
C SER A 78 3.87 19.61 11.98
N HIS A 79 4.29 18.45 11.49
CA HIS A 79 3.92 17.16 12.05
C HIS A 79 4.76 16.84 13.28
N PRO A 80 4.15 16.38 14.39
CA PRO A 80 4.87 16.04 15.61
C PRO A 80 6.03 15.08 15.33
N ASP A 81 7.16 15.34 16.00
CA ASP A 81 8.25 14.38 16.08
C ASP A 81 7.77 13.11 16.77
N ILE A 82 8.33 11.98 16.34
CA ILE A 82 8.01 10.65 16.83
C ILE A 82 9.27 9.80 16.73
N THR A 83 9.43 8.85 17.64
CA THR A 83 10.55 7.91 17.53
C THR A 83 10.27 6.84 16.46
N PRO A 84 11.30 6.25 15.82
CA PRO A 84 11.09 5.15 14.88
C PRO A 84 10.26 3.99 15.46
N HIS A 85 10.55 3.58 16.70
CA HIS A 85 9.81 2.52 17.39
C HIS A 85 8.34 2.86 17.59
N GLU A 86 8.04 4.07 18.08
CA GLU A 86 6.65 4.49 18.27
C GLU A 86 5.91 4.62 16.94
N ALA A 87 6.56 5.13 15.90
CA ALA A 87 5.97 5.23 14.57
C ALA A 87 5.59 3.86 14.02
N VAL A 88 6.51 2.89 14.06
CA VAL A 88 6.26 1.51 13.62
C VAL A 88 5.16 0.85 14.44
N ALA A 89 5.18 0.99 15.78
CA ALA A 89 4.16 0.40 16.64
C ALA A 89 2.74 0.93 16.32
N ARG A 90 2.61 2.23 16.01
CA ARG A 90 1.33 2.84 15.62
C ARG A 90 0.86 2.39 14.24
N LEU A 91 1.78 2.19 13.30
CA LEU A 91 1.50 1.65 11.96
C LEU A 91 1.02 0.20 12.07
N ASP A 92 1.74 -0.64 12.81
CA ASP A 92 1.38 -2.03 13.04
C ASP A 92 0.04 -2.14 13.74
N GLN A 93 -0.21 -1.36 14.79
CA GLN A 93 -1.49 -1.34 15.49
C GLN A 93 -2.68 -1.04 14.55
N ALA A 94 -2.54 -0.07 13.65
CA ALA A 94 -3.63 0.30 12.74
C ALA A 94 -3.94 -0.82 11.73
N ILE A 95 -2.89 -1.46 11.21
CA ILE A 95 -3.01 -2.56 10.25
C ILE A 95 -3.55 -3.82 10.95
N GLU A 96 -2.94 -4.22 12.07
CA GLU A 96 -3.35 -5.39 12.86
C GLU A 96 -4.80 -5.28 13.33
N ALA A 97 -5.23 -4.09 13.81
CA ALA A 97 -6.61 -3.89 14.24
C ALA A 97 -7.62 -4.03 13.07
N THR A 98 -7.26 -3.53 11.88
CA THR A 98 -8.12 -3.67 10.69
C THR A 98 -8.18 -5.12 10.21
N VAL A 99 -7.05 -5.81 10.22
CA VAL A 99 -6.99 -7.24 9.89
C VAL A 99 -7.83 -8.05 10.88
N ALA A 100 -7.67 -7.84 12.18
CA ALA A 100 -8.41 -8.58 13.20
C ALA A 100 -9.93 -8.35 13.12
N ASP A 101 -10.39 -7.08 12.99
CA ASP A 101 -11.82 -6.77 12.83
C ASP A 101 -12.42 -7.43 11.59
N ASP A 102 -11.64 -7.47 10.51
CA ASP A 102 -12.07 -8.08 9.26
C ASP A 102 -12.12 -9.61 9.34
N ASP A 103 -11.12 -10.22 9.98
CA ASP A 103 -11.02 -11.66 10.21
C ASP A 103 -12.19 -12.18 11.06
N GLU A 104 -12.63 -11.44 12.08
CA GLU A 104 -13.80 -11.79 12.91
C GLU A 104 -15.10 -11.90 12.11
N ARG A 105 -15.17 -11.24 10.96
CA ARG A 105 -16.35 -11.18 10.08
C ARG A 105 -16.22 -12.06 8.85
N SER A 106 -15.00 -12.45 8.49
CA SER A 106 -14.67 -13.14 7.25
C SER A 106 -14.96 -14.64 7.34
N GLY A 107 -15.47 -15.23 6.26
CA GLY A 107 -15.57 -16.68 6.08
C GLY A 107 -14.34 -17.29 5.40
N CYS A 108 -13.31 -16.48 5.16
CA CYS A 108 -12.08 -16.85 4.47
C CYS A 108 -10.87 -16.31 5.25
N ASP A 109 -9.83 -17.11 5.42
CA ASP A 109 -8.60 -16.73 6.14
C ASP A 109 -7.51 -16.15 5.21
N ALA A 110 -7.71 -16.21 3.90
CA ALA A 110 -6.71 -15.78 2.93
C ALA A 110 -6.65 -14.25 2.73
N TRP A 111 -5.53 -13.65 3.11
CA TRP A 111 -5.08 -12.36 2.59
C TRP A 111 -4.15 -12.60 1.40
N THR A 112 -4.38 -11.91 0.29
CA THR A 112 -3.68 -12.16 -0.97
C THR A 112 -2.68 -11.07 -1.31
N ALA A 113 -3.08 -9.81 -1.24
CA ALA A 113 -2.25 -8.72 -1.75
C ALA A 113 -2.42 -7.42 -0.96
N LEU A 114 -1.47 -6.52 -1.16
CA LEU A 114 -1.56 -5.13 -0.75
C LEU A 114 -1.91 -4.25 -1.95
N LEU A 115 -2.72 -3.21 -1.76
CA LEU A 115 -2.98 -2.18 -2.76
C LEU A 115 -2.80 -0.81 -2.12
N GLY A 116 -1.88 -0.01 -2.65
CA GLY A 116 -1.56 1.30 -2.09
C GLY A 116 -1.59 2.40 -3.13
N PHE A 117 -1.89 3.62 -2.68
CA PHE A 117 -1.75 4.84 -3.48
C PHE A 117 -0.80 5.85 -2.82
N SER A 118 0.11 6.46 -3.58
CA SER A 118 0.99 7.53 -3.10
C SER A 118 1.78 7.10 -1.85
N GLN A 119 1.60 7.77 -0.71
CA GLN A 119 2.19 7.34 0.56
C GLN A 119 1.79 5.90 0.96
N GLY A 120 0.55 5.49 0.69
CA GLY A 120 0.10 4.12 0.91
C GLY A 120 0.82 3.11 0.02
N ALA A 121 1.16 3.45 -1.23
CA ALA A 121 1.97 2.59 -2.10
C ALA A 121 3.40 2.43 -1.56
N LYS A 122 4.02 3.52 -1.08
CA LYS A 122 5.30 3.45 -0.36
C LYS A 122 5.21 2.51 0.86
N MET A 123 4.12 2.60 1.63
CA MET A 123 3.90 1.70 2.76
C MET A 123 3.72 0.24 2.32
N CYS A 124 2.98 -0.04 1.24
CA CYS A 124 2.85 -1.39 0.72
C CYS A 124 4.21 -2.00 0.35
N ALA A 125 5.06 -1.27 -0.38
CA ALA A 125 6.43 -1.74 -0.68
C ALA A 125 7.25 -2.00 0.59
N SER A 126 7.13 -1.12 1.59
CA SER A 126 7.83 -1.24 2.88
C SER A 126 7.37 -2.47 3.69
N LEU A 127 6.06 -2.75 3.69
CA LEU A 127 5.49 -3.92 4.35
C LEU A 127 5.91 -5.22 3.69
N LEU A 128 5.92 -5.28 2.35
CA LEU A 128 6.41 -6.44 1.62
C LEU A 128 7.91 -6.65 1.84
N TYR A 129 8.70 -5.58 1.87
CA TYR A 129 10.13 -5.69 2.14
C TYR A 129 10.40 -6.19 3.56
N ARG A 130 9.67 -5.68 4.57
CA ARG A 130 9.71 -6.23 5.93
C ARG A 130 9.30 -7.70 5.96
N GLN A 131 8.23 -8.08 5.28
CA GLN A 131 7.79 -9.47 5.19
C GLN A 131 8.89 -10.36 4.60
N GLN A 132 9.54 -9.93 3.52
CA GLN A 132 10.66 -10.61 2.87
C GLN A 132 11.83 -10.83 3.84
N ASN A 133 12.22 -9.81 4.59
CA ASN A 133 13.29 -9.89 5.59
C ASN A 133 12.95 -10.87 6.72
N ARG A 134 11.67 -10.91 7.14
CA ARG A 134 11.18 -11.75 8.24
C ARG A 134 10.80 -13.16 7.84
N VAL A 135 10.81 -13.53 6.55
CA VAL A 135 10.46 -14.90 6.13
C VAL A 135 11.32 -15.95 6.85
N ALA A 136 12.57 -15.60 7.18
CA ALA A 136 13.49 -16.47 7.93
C ALA A 136 13.20 -16.54 9.45
N GLU A 137 12.36 -15.66 10.01
CA GLU A 137 12.29 -15.38 11.45
C GLU A 137 10.92 -15.75 12.10
N ALA A 138 9.98 -16.32 11.34
CA ALA A 138 8.72 -16.96 11.78
C ALA A 138 7.82 -16.20 12.80
N THR A 139 7.92 -14.88 12.92
CA THR A 139 7.31 -14.10 14.02
C THR A 139 6.38 -12.96 13.60
N ASP A 140 5.98 -12.89 12.33
CA ASP A 140 5.14 -11.77 11.88
C ASP A 140 3.67 -11.95 12.29
N ARG A 141 3.08 -10.88 12.85
CA ARG A 141 1.68 -10.84 13.28
C ARG A 141 0.73 -10.50 12.14
N LEU A 142 1.27 -9.94 11.06
CA LEU A 142 0.52 -9.65 9.85
C LEU A 142 0.40 -10.91 8.98
N PRO A 143 -0.71 -11.02 8.22
CA PRO A 143 -0.87 -12.08 7.25
C PRO A 143 0.17 -11.95 6.13
N ARG A 144 0.49 -13.07 5.48
CA ARG A 144 1.45 -13.08 4.37
C ARG A 144 0.78 -12.69 3.06
N PHE A 145 1.28 -11.62 2.43
CA PHE A 145 0.84 -11.15 1.13
C PHE A 145 1.70 -11.75 0.01
N CYS A 146 1.06 -12.13 -1.10
CA CYS A 146 1.70 -12.71 -2.27
C CYS A 146 2.31 -11.65 -3.19
N PHE A 147 1.70 -10.46 -3.29
CA PHE A 147 2.15 -9.39 -4.16
C PHE A 147 1.60 -8.01 -3.72
N GLY A 148 2.14 -6.94 -4.30
CA GLY A 148 1.70 -5.56 -4.07
C GLY A 148 1.25 -4.85 -5.34
N VAL A 149 0.21 -4.02 -5.22
CA VAL A 149 -0.28 -3.11 -6.25
C VAL A 149 0.06 -1.69 -5.84
N LEU A 150 1.05 -1.08 -6.50
CA LEU A 150 1.70 0.17 -6.12
C LEU A 150 1.32 1.28 -7.11
N LEU A 151 0.35 2.09 -6.73
CA LEU A 151 -0.17 3.17 -7.57
C LEU A 151 0.50 4.49 -7.17
N ALA A 152 1.30 5.07 -8.06
CA ALA A 152 2.06 6.31 -7.79
C ALA A 152 2.91 6.26 -6.49
N GLY A 153 3.55 5.11 -6.21
CA GLY A 153 4.42 4.95 -5.04
C GLY A 153 5.80 5.55 -5.26
N ARG A 154 6.35 6.23 -4.24
CA ARG A 154 7.67 6.88 -4.31
C ARG A 154 8.74 6.06 -3.59
N GLU A 155 9.98 6.23 -4.01
CA GLU A 155 11.18 5.71 -3.39
C GLU A 155 11.67 6.54 -2.19
N PRO A 156 12.60 6.00 -1.39
CA PRO A 156 12.80 4.56 -1.18
C PRO A 156 11.64 3.97 -0.34
N PRO A 157 11.56 2.64 -0.19
CA PRO A 157 10.83 2.02 0.92
C PRO A 157 11.30 2.58 2.27
N ILE A 158 10.47 2.44 3.30
CA ILE A 158 10.76 2.84 4.68
C ILE A 158 11.17 1.63 5.50
N SER A 159 12.18 1.76 6.35
CA SER A 159 12.49 0.73 7.34
C SER A 159 11.38 0.67 8.39
N LEU A 160 10.70 -0.48 8.43
CA LEU A 160 9.70 -0.84 9.44
C LEU A 160 10.30 -1.77 10.52
N GLU A 161 11.62 -1.82 10.60
CA GLU A 161 12.40 -2.61 11.56
C GLU A 161 13.53 -1.73 12.11
N PRO A 162 13.23 -0.85 13.10
CA PRO A 162 14.17 0.18 13.57
C PRO A 162 15.49 -0.37 14.11
N GLU A 163 15.53 -1.65 14.50
CA GLU A 163 16.70 -2.31 15.07
C GLU A 163 17.48 -3.14 14.04
N ARG A 164 16.96 -3.31 12.82
CA ARG A 164 17.64 -4.08 11.78
C ARG A 164 18.75 -3.24 11.17
N MET A 165 20.00 -3.53 11.55
CA MET A 165 21.21 -2.88 10.99
C MET A 165 21.27 -2.92 9.46
N ALA A 166 20.80 -4.01 8.86
CA ALA A 166 20.73 -4.14 7.41
C ALA A 166 19.79 -3.12 6.74
N ASN A 167 18.96 -2.38 7.49
CA ASN A 167 18.08 -1.33 6.98
C ASN A 167 18.57 0.09 7.36
N GLU A 168 19.79 0.27 7.86
CA GLU A 168 20.27 1.55 8.41
C GLU A 168 20.36 2.70 7.39
N SER A 169 20.53 2.35 6.11
CA SER A 169 20.56 3.27 4.97
C SER A 169 19.16 3.74 4.58
N LEU A 170 18.11 2.92 4.79
CA LEU A 170 16.74 3.31 4.54
C LEU A 170 16.27 4.40 5.52
N PRO A 171 15.39 5.33 5.09
CA PRO A 171 14.69 6.21 6.00
C PRO A 171 13.81 5.40 6.97
N SER A 172 13.67 5.90 8.18
CA SER A 172 12.82 5.32 9.23
C SER A 172 11.37 5.80 9.13
N ALA A 173 10.45 5.13 9.84
CA ALA A 173 9.06 5.59 9.92
C ALA A 173 8.87 6.95 10.62
N ALA A 174 9.90 7.46 11.31
CA ALA A 174 9.91 8.78 11.94
C ALA A 174 10.32 9.92 10.99
N ASP A 175 10.91 9.57 9.86
CA ASP A 175 11.42 10.50 8.86
C ASP A 175 10.29 11.07 7.99
N PHE A 176 10.62 12.12 7.23
CA PHE A 176 9.68 12.63 6.23
C PHE A 176 9.53 11.66 5.06
N SER A 177 8.33 11.59 4.51
CA SER A 177 7.98 10.75 3.36
C SER A 177 8.83 11.02 2.12
N SER A 178 9.48 12.19 2.03
CA SER A 178 10.38 12.61 0.96
C SER A 178 11.86 12.31 1.25
N MET A 179 12.19 11.76 2.44
CA MET A 179 13.56 11.42 2.78
C MET A 179 14.09 10.35 1.82
N ARG A 180 15.33 10.56 1.41
CA ARG A 180 16.06 9.66 0.51
C ARG A 180 16.87 8.66 1.33
N GLU A 181 17.23 7.56 0.69
CA GLU A 181 18.16 6.60 1.27
C GLU A 181 19.55 7.22 1.45
N LYS A 182 20.26 6.80 2.50
CA LYS A 182 21.66 7.14 2.75
C LYS A 182 22.58 6.22 1.94
N GLU A 183 23.74 6.71 1.53
CA GLU A 183 24.73 5.89 0.80
C GLU A 183 25.35 4.80 1.70
N PRO A 184 25.69 3.61 1.14
CA PRO A 184 25.45 3.15 -0.23
C PRO A 184 24.03 2.55 -0.44
N ARG A 185 23.48 2.66 -1.66
CA ARG A 185 22.04 2.41 -1.97
C ARG A 185 21.67 0.99 -2.42
N ASP A 186 22.63 0.11 -2.61
CA ASP A 186 22.46 -1.02 -3.55
C ASP A 186 21.96 -2.33 -2.91
N SER A 187 21.24 -2.28 -1.77
CA SER A 187 20.95 -3.51 -0.99
C SER A 187 19.47 -3.81 -0.71
N HIS A 188 18.53 -2.89 -1.00
CA HIS A 188 17.12 -3.07 -0.63
C HIS A 188 16.23 -3.46 -1.82
N ILE A 189 16.45 -4.65 -2.36
CA ILE A 189 15.65 -5.17 -3.46
C ILE A 189 14.45 -5.97 -2.93
N LEU A 190 13.25 -5.49 -3.27
CA LEU A 190 12.00 -6.21 -3.07
C LEU A 190 11.81 -7.24 -4.18
N THR A 191 11.86 -8.53 -3.82
CA THR A 191 11.69 -9.66 -4.74
C THR A 191 10.27 -10.21 -4.75
N ILE A 192 9.45 -9.92 -3.73
CA ILE A 192 8.02 -10.24 -3.77
C ILE A 192 7.36 -9.49 -4.94
N PRO A 193 6.50 -10.14 -5.75
CA PRO A 193 5.95 -9.52 -6.94
C PRO A 193 5.25 -8.18 -6.72
N THR A 194 5.45 -7.24 -7.65
CA THR A 194 4.82 -5.91 -7.60
C THR A 194 4.24 -5.50 -8.96
N ILE A 195 3.06 -4.88 -8.90
CA ILE A 195 2.40 -4.22 -10.02
C ILE A 195 2.52 -2.72 -9.80
N HIS A 196 3.13 -2.00 -10.73
CA HIS A 196 3.25 -0.54 -10.67
C HIS A 196 2.34 0.11 -11.69
N MET A 197 1.74 1.25 -11.34
CA MET A 197 0.97 2.07 -12.29
C MET A 197 1.38 3.53 -12.19
N HIS A 198 1.89 4.09 -13.29
CA HIS A 198 2.46 5.44 -13.34
C HIS A 198 1.68 6.36 -14.28
N GLY A 199 1.17 7.46 -13.74
CA GLY A 199 0.64 8.56 -14.55
C GLY A 199 1.76 9.37 -15.19
N LEU A 200 1.74 9.54 -16.52
CA LEU A 200 2.80 10.25 -17.25
C LEU A 200 2.85 11.75 -16.94
N GLY A 201 1.76 12.34 -16.45
CA GLY A 201 1.68 13.74 -16.02
C GLY A 201 1.86 13.93 -14.51
N ASP A 202 2.25 12.89 -13.77
CA ASP A 202 2.45 12.96 -12.33
C ASP A 202 3.72 13.75 -11.98
N PRO A 203 3.66 14.77 -11.10
CA PRO A 203 4.85 15.53 -10.69
C PRO A 203 5.91 14.69 -9.95
N GLY A 204 5.54 13.52 -9.41
CA GLY A 204 6.44 12.57 -8.77
C GLY A 204 6.85 11.39 -9.66
N LEU A 205 6.70 11.48 -10.98
CA LEU A 205 6.95 10.36 -11.88
C LEU A 205 8.39 9.82 -11.79
N ASP A 206 9.39 10.69 -11.61
CA ASP A 206 10.78 10.26 -11.48
C ASP A 206 11.00 9.44 -10.21
N GLU A 207 10.34 9.82 -9.11
CA GLU A 207 10.31 9.03 -7.88
C GLU A 207 9.67 7.65 -8.07
N HIS A 208 8.57 7.59 -8.81
CA HIS A 208 7.88 6.33 -9.10
C HIS A 208 8.76 5.38 -9.92
N ARG A 209 9.44 5.93 -10.92
CA ARG A 209 10.41 5.19 -11.75
C ARG A 209 11.57 4.67 -10.93
N LYS A 210 12.08 5.43 -9.96
CA LYS A 210 13.16 4.96 -9.08
C LYS A 210 12.69 3.85 -8.16
N LEU A 211 11.49 3.94 -7.57
CA LEU A 211 10.94 2.82 -6.77
C LEU A 211 10.86 1.55 -7.62
N TYR A 212 10.35 1.68 -8.85
CA TYR A 212 10.27 0.58 -9.80
C TYR A 212 11.64 0.03 -10.18
N HIS A 213 12.59 0.88 -10.60
CA HIS A 213 13.86 0.46 -11.19
C HIS A 213 14.92 0.03 -10.18
N GLU A 214 15.01 0.72 -9.04
CA GLU A 214 16.10 0.60 -8.07
C GLU A 214 15.74 -0.29 -6.88
N TYR A 215 14.46 -0.43 -6.53
CA TYR A 215 14.02 -1.11 -5.28
C TYR A 215 13.12 -2.33 -5.50
N CYS A 216 12.74 -2.65 -6.74
CA CYS A 216 11.94 -3.83 -7.07
C CYS A 216 12.69 -4.70 -8.06
N ASP A 217 12.68 -6.02 -7.86
CA ASP A 217 13.37 -6.97 -8.70
C ASP A 217 12.80 -6.94 -10.15
N PRO A 218 13.65 -6.82 -11.19
CA PRO A 218 13.20 -6.85 -12.58
C PRO A 218 12.45 -8.12 -12.99
N GLU A 219 12.67 -9.26 -12.32
CA GLU A 219 11.99 -10.53 -12.63
C GLU A 219 10.58 -10.61 -12.07
N THR A 220 10.26 -9.82 -11.04
CA THR A 220 8.97 -9.92 -10.32
C THR A 220 8.16 -8.61 -10.34
N ARG A 221 8.60 -7.61 -11.10
CA ARG A 221 7.89 -6.33 -11.27
C ARG A 221 7.20 -6.21 -12.63
N SER A 222 6.04 -5.56 -12.65
CA SER A 222 5.32 -5.16 -13.86
C SER A 222 4.96 -3.68 -13.81
N LEU A 223 4.79 -3.06 -14.98
CA LEU A 223 4.52 -1.62 -15.10
C LEU A 223 3.40 -1.33 -16.09
N LEU A 224 2.40 -0.59 -15.62
CA LEU A 224 1.36 0.04 -16.42
C LEU A 224 1.61 1.55 -16.49
N ILE A 225 1.48 2.14 -17.67
CA ILE A 225 1.60 3.58 -17.87
C ILE A 225 0.32 4.11 -18.53
N TRP A 226 -0.06 5.34 -18.18
CA TRP A 226 -1.29 5.97 -18.67
C TRP A 226 -1.19 7.49 -18.62
N ASP A 227 -2.05 8.17 -19.38
CA ASP A 227 -2.10 9.63 -19.47
C ASP A 227 -2.92 10.23 -18.31
N ALA A 228 -2.27 10.37 -17.15
CA ALA A 228 -2.86 10.90 -15.94
C ALA A 228 -1.81 11.62 -15.07
N GLY A 229 -2.29 12.53 -14.22
CA GLY A 229 -1.51 13.11 -13.12
C GLY A 229 -1.51 12.24 -11.86
N HIS A 230 -1.37 12.86 -10.69
CA HIS A 230 -1.33 12.19 -9.39
C HIS A 230 -2.72 11.75 -8.89
N ARG A 231 -3.31 10.75 -9.54
CA ARG A 231 -4.66 10.25 -9.20
C ARG A 231 -4.81 8.75 -9.44
N LEU A 232 -5.90 8.20 -8.90
CA LEU A 232 -6.31 6.81 -9.14
C LEU A 232 -7.08 6.65 -10.46
N PRO A 233 -6.99 5.48 -11.12
CA PRO A 233 -7.88 5.15 -12.23
C PRO A 233 -9.30 4.96 -11.72
N VAL A 234 -10.24 5.70 -12.29
CA VAL A 234 -11.67 5.65 -11.93
C VAL A 234 -12.57 5.35 -13.12
N LYS A 235 -12.09 5.56 -14.35
CA LYS A 235 -12.83 5.25 -15.57
C LYS A 235 -12.64 3.77 -15.92
N PRO A 236 -13.66 3.09 -16.47
CA PRO A 236 -13.56 1.67 -16.84
C PRO A 236 -12.34 1.35 -17.71
N ASP A 237 -12.07 2.16 -18.73
CA ASP A 237 -10.95 1.93 -19.66
C ASP A 237 -9.57 2.07 -19.00
N ASP A 238 -9.47 2.91 -17.96
CA ASP A 238 -8.25 3.10 -17.19
C ASP A 238 -8.06 2.00 -16.13
N VAL A 239 -9.16 1.47 -15.57
CA VAL A 239 -9.15 0.43 -14.53
C VAL A 239 -8.94 -0.97 -15.12
N ALA A 240 -9.49 -1.23 -16.30
CA ALA A 240 -9.45 -2.57 -16.90
C ALA A 240 -8.02 -3.14 -17.09
N PRO A 241 -7.00 -2.38 -17.54
CA PRO A 241 -5.62 -2.86 -17.60
C PRO A 241 -5.07 -3.26 -16.23
N LEU A 242 -5.33 -2.46 -15.18
CA LEU A 242 -4.88 -2.75 -13.82
C LEU A 242 -5.50 -4.04 -13.28
N VAL A 243 -6.81 -4.21 -13.47
CA VAL A 243 -7.54 -5.41 -13.02
C VAL A 243 -7.04 -6.66 -13.75
N ARG A 244 -6.78 -6.59 -15.06
CA ARG A 244 -6.17 -7.71 -15.80
C ARG A 244 -4.81 -8.10 -15.25
N GLU A 245 -3.99 -7.11 -14.90
CA GLU A 245 -2.66 -7.35 -14.37
C GLU A 245 -2.69 -7.96 -12.96
N ILE A 246 -3.62 -7.52 -12.11
CA ILE A 246 -3.88 -8.12 -10.79
C ILE A 246 -4.20 -9.60 -10.94
N ARG A 247 -5.10 -9.96 -11.87
CA ARG A 247 -5.47 -11.36 -12.13
C ARG A 247 -4.29 -12.19 -12.62
N ARG A 248 -3.48 -11.64 -13.54
CA ARG A 248 -2.28 -12.31 -14.07
C ARG A 248 -1.28 -12.66 -12.96
N VAL A 249 -0.90 -11.67 -12.13
CA VAL A 249 0.07 -11.86 -11.03
C VAL A 249 -0.52 -12.75 -9.93
N ALA A 250 -1.81 -12.64 -9.65
CA ALA A 250 -2.47 -13.53 -8.70
C ALA A 250 -2.43 -14.99 -9.14
N GLN A 251 -2.64 -15.26 -10.44
CA GLN A 251 -2.52 -16.61 -10.98
C GLN A 251 -1.09 -17.15 -10.87
N GLU A 252 -0.09 -16.34 -11.24
CA GLU A 252 1.33 -16.73 -11.14
C GLU A 252 1.75 -17.05 -9.71
N THR A 253 1.35 -16.21 -8.76
CA THR A 253 1.71 -16.39 -7.34
C THR A 253 0.92 -17.49 -6.64
N SER A 254 -0.22 -17.91 -7.19
CA SER A 254 -0.98 -19.05 -6.65
C SER A 254 -0.35 -20.39 -7.04
N VAL A 255 0.27 -20.48 -8.22
CA VAL A 255 0.94 -21.70 -8.71
C VAL A 255 2.24 -21.98 -7.94
N THR A 256 2.93 -20.95 -7.44
CA THR A 256 4.18 -21.11 -6.66
C THR A 256 3.95 -21.58 -5.21
N LYS A 257 2.70 -21.73 -4.77
CA LYS A 257 2.35 -22.21 -3.41
C LYS A 257 2.18 -23.73 -3.31
N GLU A 258 2.16 -24.46 -4.42
CA GLU A 258 2.19 -25.94 -4.48
C GLU A 258 3.62 -26.47 -4.56
#